data_AF-A0A928LHF6-F1
#
_entry.id   AF-A0A928LHF6-F1
#
_cell.length_a   1.000
_cell.length_b   1.000
_cell.length_c   1.000
_cell.angle_alpha   90.00
_cell.angle_beta   90.00
_cell.angle_gamma   90.00
#
_symmetry.space_group_name_H-M   'P 1'
#
loop_
_entity.id
_entity.type
_entity.pdbx_description
1 polymer ?
#
loop_
_entity_poly.entity_id
_entity_poly.type
_entity_poly.pdbx_seq_one_letter_code
_entity_poly.pdbx_strand_id
1 'polypeptide(L)'
;MNRKPVVYIAGPECFYENGAQLAKEALALCEKYGFEGISPAMGHPLGDEIDFSKGKAHAARQIFNNNIRFINHCDLVIANVNNFRGWEPDGGTCFELGYAYTQGKKLYGFMADTRPCYEKYIGNIHYDAPFWRDDNGAFFESGACNLMISGPAQIIRGTFEDAIKKAAKDFGLQEAE
;
A
#
# COMPACT_ATOMS: atom_id res chain seq x y z
N MET A 1 -27.74 -11.69 0.97
CA MET A 1 -26.84 -10.93 1.85
C MET A 1 -25.68 -10.47 0.98
N ASN A 2 -25.38 -9.16 0.92
CA ASN A 2 -24.20 -8.70 0.19
C ASN A 2 -22.95 -9.17 0.95
N ARG A 3 -21.98 -9.75 0.24
CA ARG A 3 -20.68 -10.12 0.84
C ARG A 3 -19.98 -8.87 1.37
N LYS A 4 -19.19 -9.02 2.45
CA LYS A 4 -18.32 -7.93 2.92
C LYS A 4 -17.34 -7.55 1.79
N PRO A 5 -17.08 -6.26 1.53
CA PRO A 5 -16.04 -5.88 0.58
C PRO A 5 -14.66 -6.31 1.09
N VAL A 6 -13.79 -6.72 0.18
CA VAL A 6 -12.50 -7.31 0.50
C VAL A 6 -11.38 -6.30 0.31
N VAL A 7 -10.61 -6.01 1.36
CA VAL A 7 -9.46 -5.10 1.37
C VAL A 7 -8.17 -5.90 1.18
N TYR A 8 -7.38 -5.56 0.17
CA TYR A 8 -5.97 -5.98 0.11
C TYR A 8 -5.10 -4.94 0.82
N ILE A 9 -4.35 -5.38 1.82
CA ILE A 9 -3.47 -4.55 2.64
C ILE A 9 -2.06 -4.61 2.02
N ALA A 10 -1.68 -3.52 1.35
CA ALA A 10 -0.38 -3.39 0.69
C ALA A 10 0.56 -2.52 1.53
N GLY A 11 1.85 -2.84 1.54
CA GLY A 11 2.83 -2.07 2.30
C GLY A 11 4.08 -2.85 2.70
N PRO A 12 5.08 -2.14 3.27
CA PRO A 12 6.37 -2.72 3.64
C PRO A 12 6.32 -3.50 4.97
N GLU A 13 5.15 -3.71 5.59
CA GLU A 13 5.02 -4.29 6.92
C GLU A 13 5.68 -5.67 7.03
N CYS A 14 5.66 -6.47 5.96
CA CYS A 14 6.30 -7.78 5.90
C CYS A 14 7.83 -7.75 6.07
N PHE A 15 8.46 -6.57 5.95
CA PHE A 15 9.89 -6.38 6.14
C PHE A 15 10.26 -5.97 7.56
N TYR A 16 9.29 -5.61 8.42
CA TYR A 16 9.54 -5.26 9.81
C TYR A 16 9.53 -6.48 10.71
N GLU A 17 10.32 -6.46 11.79
CA GLU A 17 10.37 -7.55 12.78
C GLU A 17 9.00 -7.83 13.40
N ASN A 18 8.20 -6.78 13.63
CA ASN A 18 6.83 -6.86 14.14
C ASN A 18 5.77 -6.92 13.02
N GLY A 19 6.14 -7.26 11.78
CA GLY A 19 5.24 -7.25 10.62
C GLY A 19 3.97 -8.08 10.79
N ALA A 20 4.08 -9.27 11.40
CA ALA A 20 2.93 -10.12 11.68
C ALA A 20 1.95 -9.49 12.69
N GLN A 21 2.45 -8.70 13.64
CA GLN A 21 1.61 -7.99 14.60
C GLN A 21 0.87 -6.83 13.91
N LEU A 22 1.58 -6.03 13.11
CA LEU A 22 0.99 -4.94 12.32
C LEU A 22 -0.11 -5.46 11.37
N ALA A 23 0.13 -6.59 10.72
CA ALA A 23 -0.86 -7.21 9.84
C ALA A 23 -2.10 -7.68 10.61
N LYS A 24 -1.96 -8.29 11.79
CA LYS A 24 -3.09 -8.67 12.64
C LYS A 24 -3.92 -7.46 13.06
N GLU A 25 -3.28 -6.37 13.45
CA GLU A 25 -3.95 -5.12 13.82
C GLU A 25 -4.73 -4.53 12.64
N ALA A 26 -4.13 -4.50 11.44
CA ALA A 26 -4.79 -4.04 10.23
C ALA A 26 -5.99 -4.94 9.83
N LEU A 27 -5.87 -6.27 9.97
CA LEU A 27 -6.98 -7.20 9.75
C LEU A 27 -8.12 -7.00 10.76
N ALA A 28 -7.80 -6.75 12.04
CA ALA A 28 -8.80 -6.44 13.06
C ALA A 28 -9.53 -5.13 12.75
N LEU A 29 -8.82 -4.12 12.25
CA LEU A 29 -9.42 -2.87 11.77
C LEU A 29 -10.32 -3.12 10.54
N CYS A 30 -9.94 -4.01 9.62
CA CYS A 30 -10.82 -4.39 8.51
C CYS A 30 -12.16 -4.93 9.02
N GLU A 31 -12.12 -5.90 9.92
CA GLU A 31 -13.33 -6.50 10.49
C GLU A 31 -14.17 -5.44 11.23
N LYS A 32 -13.52 -4.60 12.03
CA LYS A 32 -14.14 -3.50 12.78
C LYS A 32 -14.93 -2.53 11.87
N TYR A 33 -14.43 -2.25 10.67
CA TYR A 33 -15.08 -1.32 9.72
C TYR A 33 -15.91 -2.03 8.64
N GLY A 34 -16.27 -3.31 8.84
CA GLY A 34 -17.18 -4.04 7.97
C GLY A 34 -16.55 -4.64 6.71
N PHE A 35 -15.22 -4.73 6.66
CA PHE A 35 -14.46 -5.32 5.57
C PHE A 35 -13.93 -6.71 5.92
N GLU A 36 -13.71 -7.53 4.89
CA GLU A 36 -12.81 -8.68 4.97
C GLU A 36 -11.40 -8.21 4.58
N GLY A 37 -10.37 -8.57 5.35
CA GLY A 37 -8.99 -8.15 5.07
C GLY A 37 -8.12 -9.29 4.55
N ILE A 38 -7.25 -8.98 3.59
CA ILE A 38 -6.19 -9.88 3.10
C ILE A 38 -4.84 -9.19 3.28
N SER A 39 -3.90 -9.84 3.99
CA SER A 39 -2.53 -9.35 4.16
C SER A 39 -1.52 -10.38 3.64
N PRO A 40 -0.62 -10.01 2.71
CA PRO A 40 0.49 -10.86 2.27
C PRO A 40 1.36 -11.37 3.42
N ALA A 41 1.50 -10.58 4.49
CA ALA A 41 2.32 -10.91 5.65
C ALA A 41 1.73 -12.05 6.51
N MET A 42 0.42 -12.28 6.44
CA MET A 42 -0.29 -13.33 7.20
C MET A 42 -0.67 -14.54 6.34
N GLY A 43 -0.53 -14.44 5.02
CA GLY A 43 -1.09 -15.40 4.09
C GLY A 43 -2.62 -15.31 4.02
N HIS A 44 -3.22 -16.13 3.15
CA HIS A 44 -4.66 -16.22 2.98
C HIS A 44 -5.04 -17.58 2.35
N PRO A 45 -6.21 -18.17 2.64
CA PRO A 45 -6.65 -19.44 2.04
C PRO A 45 -6.73 -19.45 0.50
N LEU A 46 -6.68 -18.29 -0.15
CA LEU A 46 -6.62 -18.17 -1.62
C LEU A 46 -5.22 -18.43 -2.20
N GLY A 47 -4.20 -18.53 -1.35
CA GLY A 47 -2.80 -18.67 -1.73
C GLY A 47 -2.29 -20.08 -1.47
N ASP A 48 -1.29 -20.47 -2.25
CA ASP A 48 -0.59 -21.74 -2.08
C ASP A 48 0.49 -21.61 -0.99
N GLU A 49 0.85 -22.73 -0.34
CA GLU A 49 1.99 -22.76 0.57
C GLU A 49 3.30 -22.45 -0.17
N ILE A 50 4.18 -21.67 0.45
CA ILE A 50 5.45 -21.27 -0.18
C ILE A 50 6.53 -22.32 0.08
N ASP A 51 6.93 -23.03 -0.96
CA ASP A 51 8.05 -23.98 -0.91
C ASP A 51 9.41 -23.27 -0.97
N PHE A 52 9.98 -22.96 0.19
CA PHE A 52 11.31 -22.35 0.32
C PHE A 52 12.46 -23.33 0.04
N SER A 53 12.22 -24.66 0.01
CA SER A 53 13.26 -25.67 -0.20
C SER A 53 13.80 -25.67 -1.64
N LYS A 54 12.98 -25.22 -2.60
CA LYS A 54 13.33 -25.09 -4.03
C LYS A 54 14.08 -23.80 -4.38
N GLY A 55 14.49 -23.03 -3.38
CA GLY A 55 15.33 -21.84 -3.54
C GLY A 55 14.56 -20.53 -3.75
N LYS A 56 15.29 -19.41 -3.62
CA LYS A 56 14.71 -18.06 -3.51
C LYS A 56 13.89 -17.63 -4.73
N ALA A 57 14.33 -17.94 -5.94
CA ALA A 57 13.62 -17.56 -7.16
C ALA A 57 12.26 -18.28 -7.29
N HIS A 58 12.19 -19.54 -6.86
CA HIS A 58 10.94 -20.30 -6.85
C HIS A 58 9.96 -19.75 -5.81
N ALA A 59 10.43 -19.50 -4.59
CA ALA A 59 9.63 -18.88 -3.54
C ALA A 59 9.11 -17.50 -3.96
N ALA A 60 9.95 -16.65 -4.56
CA ALA A 60 9.55 -15.33 -5.06
C ALA A 60 8.42 -15.41 -6.09
N ARG A 61 8.46 -16.39 -7.01
CA ARG A 61 7.40 -16.60 -8.00
C ARG A 61 6.08 -17.05 -7.36
N GLN A 62 6.14 -17.90 -6.34
CA GLN A 62 4.94 -18.33 -5.62
C GLN A 62 4.31 -17.17 -4.84
N ILE A 63 5.13 -16.38 -4.12
CA ILE A 63 4.67 -15.19 -3.39
C ILE A 63 4.03 -14.20 -4.36
N PHE A 64 4.70 -13.91 -5.48
CA PHE A 64 4.16 -13.04 -6.53
C PHE A 64 2.79 -13.53 -7.01
N ASN A 65 2.68 -14.82 -7.37
CA ASN A 65 1.42 -15.39 -7.85
C ASN A 65 0.32 -15.29 -6.79
N ASN A 66 0.64 -15.55 -5.52
CA ASN A 66 -0.30 -15.40 -4.40
C ASN A 66 -0.78 -13.96 -4.26
N ASN A 67 0.12 -12.97 -4.25
CA ASN A 67 -0.26 -11.55 -4.17
C ASN A 67 -1.16 -11.14 -5.34
N ILE A 68 -0.86 -11.58 -6.56
CA ILE A 68 -1.72 -11.32 -7.73
C ILE A 68 -3.11 -11.95 -7.53
N ARG A 69 -3.21 -13.19 -7.02
CA ARG A 69 -4.51 -13.82 -6.71
C ARG A 69 -5.29 -13.01 -5.68
N PHE A 70 -4.61 -12.52 -4.63
CA PHE A 70 -5.22 -11.71 -3.58
C PHE A 70 -5.76 -10.39 -4.13
N ILE A 71 -4.98 -9.68 -4.94
CA ILE A 71 -5.42 -8.41 -5.57
C ILE A 71 -6.56 -8.66 -6.56
N ASN A 72 -6.54 -9.76 -7.31
CA ASN A 72 -7.65 -10.10 -8.21
C ASN A 72 -8.96 -10.30 -7.45
N HIS A 73 -8.90 -10.87 -6.24
CA HIS A 73 -10.06 -11.14 -5.39
C HIS A 73 -10.56 -9.91 -4.61
N CYS A 74 -9.72 -8.92 -4.35
CA CYS A 74 -10.11 -7.76 -3.54
C CYS A 74 -11.04 -6.79 -4.29
N ASP A 75 -11.74 -5.93 -3.55
CA ASP A 75 -12.56 -4.83 -4.08
C ASP A 75 -11.81 -3.49 -4.01
N LEU A 76 -10.86 -3.38 -3.07
CA LEU A 76 -10.05 -2.21 -2.83
C LEU A 76 -8.65 -2.58 -2.30
N VAL A 77 -7.71 -1.65 -2.49
CA VAL A 77 -6.38 -1.68 -1.88
C VAL A 77 -6.26 -0.53 -0.90
N ILE A 78 -5.76 -0.83 0.29
CA ILE A 78 -5.27 0.19 1.23
C ILE A 78 -3.76 -0.01 1.37
N ALA A 79 -3.00 0.97 0.89
CA ALA A 79 -1.55 0.90 0.76
C ALA A 79 -0.85 1.82 1.77
N ASN A 80 0.13 1.28 2.48
CA ASN A 80 1.10 2.09 3.20
C ASN A 80 2.09 2.70 2.20
N VAL A 81 1.97 4.01 1.96
CA VAL A 81 2.85 4.76 1.04
C VAL A 81 3.81 5.68 1.79
N ASN A 82 4.14 5.34 3.04
CA ASN A 82 5.24 5.98 3.75
C ASN A 82 6.57 5.68 3.05
N ASN A 83 7.53 6.60 3.23
CA ASN A 83 8.89 6.43 2.74
C ASN A 83 9.51 5.13 3.29
N PHE A 84 10.07 4.29 2.42
CA PHE A 84 10.68 3.02 2.79
C PHE A 84 12.09 2.88 2.20
N ARG A 85 13.10 2.75 3.07
CA ARG A 85 14.54 2.66 2.70
C ARG A 85 15.02 3.83 1.81
N GLY A 86 14.40 4.99 1.94
CA GLY A 86 14.68 6.16 1.13
C GLY A 86 13.59 7.20 1.31
N TRP A 87 13.31 7.97 0.25
CA TRP A 87 12.31 9.03 0.24
C TRP A 87 11.05 8.69 -0.57
N GLU A 88 11.02 7.49 -1.15
CA GLU A 88 9.92 6.95 -1.95
C GLU A 88 9.22 5.80 -1.21
N PRO A 89 7.95 5.49 -1.56
CA PRO A 89 7.27 4.30 -1.08
C PRO A 89 7.95 2.99 -1.49
N ASP A 90 7.57 1.89 -0.86
CA ASP A 90 8.04 0.56 -1.24
C ASP A 90 7.69 0.22 -2.70
N GLY A 91 8.67 -0.26 -3.46
CA GLY A 91 8.50 -0.59 -4.87
C GLY A 91 7.52 -1.74 -5.11
N GLY A 92 7.42 -2.70 -4.18
CA GLY A 92 6.41 -3.78 -4.25
C GLY A 92 4.99 -3.21 -4.13
N THR A 93 4.77 -2.38 -3.13
CA THR A 93 3.51 -1.66 -2.91
C THR A 93 3.11 -0.80 -4.11
N CYS A 94 4.08 -0.11 -4.74
CA CYS A 94 3.84 0.66 -5.97
C CYS A 94 3.36 -0.23 -7.12
N PHE A 95 3.98 -1.39 -7.31
CA PHE A 95 3.56 -2.38 -8.31
C PHE A 95 2.13 -2.88 -8.04
N GLU A 96 1.81 -3.20 -6.78
CA GLU A 96 0.49 -3.71 -6.37
C GLU A 96 -0.61 -2.67 -6.61
N LEU A 97 -0.36 -1.38 -6.32
CA LEU A 97 -1.27 -0.28 -6.65
C LEU A 97 -1.47 -0.14 -8.16
N GLY A 98 -0.39 -0.16 -8.94
CA GLY A 98 -0.46 -0.09 -10.40
C GLY A 98 -1.25 -1.25 -11.00
N TYR A 99 -1.02 -2.48 -10.53
CA TYR A 99 -1.77 -3.66 -10.96
C TYR A 99 -3.25 -3.53 -10.62
N ALA A 100 -3.58 -3.17 -9.37
CA ALA A 100 -4.95 -2.97 -8.91
C ALA A 100 -5.69 -1.86 -9.69
N TYR A 101 -4.99 -0.78 -10.06
CA TYR A 101 -5.54 0.28 -10.91
C TYR A 101 -6.06 -0.28 -12.25
N THR A 102 -5.28 -1.14 -12.92
CA THR A 102 -5.71 -1.75 -14.20
C THR A 102 -6.97 -2.60 -14.09
N GLN A 103 -7.27 -3.10 -12.89
CA GLN A 103 -8.44 -3.92 -12.59
C GLN A 103 -9.64 -3.07 -12.11
N GLY A 104 -9.52 -1.74 -12.08
CA GLY A 104 -10.58 -0.84 -11.63
C GLY A 104 -10.86 -0.90 -10.13
N LYS A 105 -9.92 -1.40 -9.31
CA LYS A 105 -10.07 -1.45 -7.85
C LYS A 105 -10.07 -0.04 -7.26
N LYS A 106 -10.72 0.15 -6.11
CA LYS A 106 -10.59 1.42 -5.36
C LYS A 106 -9.25 1.46 -4.64
N LEU A 107 -8.55 2.59 -4.74
CA LEU A 107 -7.19 2.73 -4.20
C LEU A 107 -7.16 3.82 -3.14
N TYR A 108 -6.66 3.46 -1.96
CA TYR A 108 -6.40 4.37 -0.86
C TYR A 108 -4.94 4.19 -0.45
N GLY A 109 -4.22 5.30 -0.27
CA GLY A 109 -2.87 5.31 0.28
C GLY A 109 -2.84 6.06 1.59
N PHE A 110 -2.08 5.61 2.59
CA PHE A 110 -1.83 6.39 3.80
C PHE A 110 -0.35 6.69 3.99
N MET A 111 -0.06 7.88 4.53
CA MET A 111 1.29 8.28 4.92
C MET A 111 1.25 9.31 6.05
N ALA A 112 2.26 9.28 6.93
CA ALA A 112 2.37 10.21 8.04
C ALA A 112 2.79 11.62 7.60
N ASP A 113 3.74 11.69 6.66
CA ASP A 113 4.31 12.94 6.15
C ASP A 113 3.89 13.21 4.70
N THR A 114 2.90 14.08 4.53
CA THR A 114 2.37 14.51 3.22
C THR A 114 3.03 15.78 2.68
N ARG A 115 4.18 16.21 3.23
CA ARG A 115 4.95 17.30 2.62
C ARG A 115 5.43 16.91 1.22
N PRO A 116 5.64 17.87 0.31
CA PRO A 116 6.18 17.61 -1.02
C PRO A 116 7.47 16.78 -0.98
N CYS A 117 7.70 15.93 -1.99
CA CYS A 117 8.83 14.98 -1.98
C CYS A 117 10.21 15.65 -1.86
N TYR A 118 10.39 16.85 -2.44
CA TYR A 118 11.63 17.62 -2.28
C TYR A 118 11.91 18.03 -0.82
N GLU A 119 10.90 18.20 0.03
CA GLU A 119 11.07 18.52 1.46
C GLU A 119 11.41 17.29 2.31
N LYS A 120 11.21 16.09 1.75
CA LYS A 120 11.47 14.80 2.39
C LYS A 120 12.77 14.15 1.89
N TYR A 121 13.33 14.66 0.80
CA TYR A 121 14.55 14.14 0.21
C TYR A 121 15.72 14.32 1.18
N ILE A 122 16.49 13.24 1.37
CA ILE A 122 17.66 13.22 2.25
C ILE A 122 18.90 13.34 1.36
N GLY A 123 19.15 14.57 0.92
CA GLY A 123 20.28 14.93 0.06
C GLY A 123 20.24 16.41 -0.27
N ASN A 124 21.20 16.89 -1.06
CA ASN A 124 21.17 18.27 -1.50
C ASN A 124 20.06 18.47 -2.53
N ILE A 125 19.35 19.58 -2.40
CA ILE A 125 18.39 20.03 -3.40
C ILE A 125 18.81 21.41 -3.88
N HIS A 126 18.63 21.66 -5.16
CA HIS A 126 18.83 22.97 -5.75
C HIS A 126 17.57 23.39 -6.49
N TYR A 127 17.26 24.69 -6.37
CA TYR A 127 16.15 25.27 -7.10
C TYR A 127 16.62 25.66 -8.50
N ASP A 128 16.13 24.95 -9.51
CA ASP A 128 16.33 25.21 -10.92
C ASP A 128 14.95 25.45 -11.56
N ALA A 129 14.53 26.73 -11.54
CA ALA A 129 13.15 27.11 -11.81
C ALA A 129 12.60 26.48 -13.12
N PRO A 130 11.39 25.87 -13.08
CA PRO A 130 10.41 25.94 -11.99
C PRO A 130 10.52 24.80 -10.96
N PHE A 131 11.53 23.93 -11.04
CA PHE A 131 11.59 22.70 -10.25
C PHE A 131 12.72 22.69 -9.21
N TRP A 132 12.53 21.90 -8.17
CA TRP A 132 13.65 21.44 -7.35
C TRP A 132 14.32 20.27 -8.05
N ARG A 133 15.64 20.13 -7.92
CA ARG A 133 16.42 19.02 -8.46
C ARG A 133 17.41 18.48 -7.45
N ASP A 134 17.74 17.19 -7.57
CA ASP A 134 18.83 16.56 -6.84
C ASP A 134 20.19 16.81 -7.52
N ASP A 135 21.29 16.41 -6.87
CA ASP A 135 22.65 16.57 -7.41
C ASP A 135 22.90 15.88 -8.77
N ASN A 136 22.01 14.97 -9.20
CA ASN A 136 22.07 14.32 -10.51
C ASN A 136 21.28 15.07 -11.58
N GLY A 137 20.62 16.17 -11.22
CA GLY A 137 19.75 16.96 -12.10
C GLY A 137 18.35 16.35 -12.29
N ALA A 138 17.99 15.31 -11.54
CA ALA A 138 16.64 14.76 -11.55
C ALA A 138 15.70 15.70 -10.80
N PHE A 139 14.57 16.06 -11.42
CA PHE A 139 13.63 16.99 -10.81
C PHE A 139 12.66 16.28 -9.85
N PHE A 140 12.22 17.00 -8.82
CA PHE A 140 11.18 16.56 -7.91
C PHE A 140 9.81 16.99 -8.40
N GLU A 141 8.85 16.07 -8.34
CA GLU A 141 7.44 16.39 -8.46
C GLU A 141 6.98 17.22 -7.24
N SER A 142 5.86 17.95 -7.36
CA SER A 142 5.39 18.82 -6.25
C SER A 142 4.52 18.11 -5.20
N GLY A 143 4.21 16.82 -5.42
CA GLY A 143 3.33 16.03 -4.57
C GLY A 143 4.04 15.32 -3.40
N ALA A 144 3.26 14.72 -2.51
CA ALA A 144 3.77 13.98 -1.36
C ALA A 144 4.47 12.66 -1.72
N CYS A 145 4.09 12.04 -2.83
CA CYS A 145 4.71 10.85 -3.41
C CYS A 145 4.56 10.93 -4.93
N ASN A 146 5.17 10.00 -5.66
CA ASN A 146 5.09 9.97 -7.11
C ASN A 146 3.64 10.09 -7.63
N LEU A 147 3.44 10.89 -8.69
CA LEU A 147 2.14 11.18 -9.29
C LEU A 147 1.43 9.93 -9.82
N MET A 148 2.18 8.88 -10.16
CA MET A 148 1.60 7.60 -10.60
C MET A 148 0.95 6.84 -9.43
N ILE A 149 1.22 7.25 -8.20
CA ILE A 149 0.60 6.74 -6.97
C ILE A 149 -0.52 7.68 -6.52
N SER A 150 -0.22 8.97 -6.38
CA SER A 150 -1.16 9.97 -5.85
C SER A 150 -2.24 10.40 -6.84
N GLY A 151 -2.03 10.20 -8.14
CA GLY A 151 -3.05 10.44 -9.17
C GLY A 151 -4.23 9.48 -9.08
N PRO A 152 -4.02 8.15 -9.06
CA PRO A 152 -5.13 7.19 -8.99
C PRO A 152 -5.61 6.85 -7.57
N ALA A 153 -4.78 7.03 -6.53
CA ALA A 153 -5.13 6.71 -5.15
C ALA A 153 -5.55 7.94 -4.34
N GLN A 154 -6.57 7.80 -3.49
CA GLN A 154 -6.85 8.82 -2.48
C GLN A 154 -5.77 8.75 -1.40
N ILE A 155 -4.96 9.80 -1.25
CA ILE A 155 -3.89 9.86 -0.24
C ILE A 155 -4.43 10.46 1.07
N ILE A 156 -4.39 9.68 2.13
CA ILE A 156 -4.83 10.03 3.48
C ILE A 156 -3.59 10.31 4.34
N ARG A 157 -3.54 11.51 4.92
CA ARG A 157 -2.54 11.80 5.96
C ARG A 157 -2.92 11.07 7.24
N GLY A 158 -2.04 10.20 7.73
CA GLY A 158 -2.27 9.47 8.97
C GLY A 158 -1.88 8.00 8.86
N THR A 159 -2.74 7.15 9.40
CA THR A 159 -2.52 5.73 9.63
C THR A 159 -3.41 4.85 8.75
N PHE A 160 -3.22 3.53 8.83
CA PHE A 160 -4.14 2.56 8.22
C PHE A 160 -5.59 2.77 8.70
N GLU A 161 -5.78 3.10 9.99
CA GLU A 161 -7.14 3.31 10.53
C GLU A 161 -7.83 4.52 9.88
N ASP A 162 -7.10 5.59 9.62
CA ASP A 162 -7.64 6.78 8.95
C ASP A 162 -8.06 6.46 7.50
N ALA A 163 -7.26 5.66 6.80
CA ALA A 163 -7.59 5.23 5.44
C ALA A 163 -8.79 4.30 5.39
N ILE A 164 -8.89 3.32 6.31
CA ILE A 164 -10.03 2.41 6.30
C ILE A 164 -11.32 3.06 6.78
N LYS A 165 -11.27 4.03 7.71
CA LYS A 165 -12.43 4.89 8.04
C LYS A 165 -12.93 5.64 6.81
N LYS A 166 -12.01 6.21 6.02
CA LYS A 166 -12.34 6.89 4.77
C LYS A 166 -12.94 5.93 3.75
N ALA A 167 -12.37 4.74 3.58
CA ALA A 167 -12.91 3.71 2.70
C ALA A 167 -14.31 3.24 3.14
N ALA A 168 -14.52 3.01 4.45
CA ALA A 168 -15.82 2.62 5.00
C ALA A 168 -16.90 3.64 4.65
N LYS A 169 -16.60 4.93 4.82
CA LYS A 169 -17.50 6.03 4.45
C LYS A 169 -17.84 6.01 2.96
N ASP A 170 -16.85 5.80 2.09
CA ASP A 170 -17.05 5.77 0.64
C ASP A 170 -17.84 4.53 0.17
N PHE A 171 -17.81 3.45 0.93
CA PHE A 171 -18.60 2.23 0.70
C PHE A 171 -19.96 2.24 1.44
N GLY A 172 -20.26 3.26 2.23
CA GLY A 172 -21.50 3.33 3.02
C GLY A 172 -21.57 2.32 4.17
N LEU A 173 -20.42 1.88 4.69
CA LEU A 173 -20.32 0.96 5.82
C LEU A 173 -20.31 1.73 7.15
N GLN A 174 -20.79 1.08 8.21
CA GLN A 174 -20.73 1.58 9.58
C GLN A 174 -19.74 0.72 10.40
N GLU A 175 -19.17 1.31 11.44
CA GLU A 175 -18.35 0.60 12.43
C GLU A 175 -19.21 -0.49 13.09
N ALA A 176 -18.67 -1.71 13.21
CA ALA A 176 -19.34 -2.78 13.93
C ALA A 176 -19.37 -2.44 15.43
N GLU A 177 -20.55 -2.61 16.06
CA GLU A 177 -20.75 -2.45 17.51
C GLU A 177 -19.96 -3.46 18.35
#